data_AF-A0ABD4SJQ8-F1
#
_entry.id   AF-A0ABD4SJQ8-F1
#
_cell.length_a   1.000
_cell.length_b   1.000
_cell.length_c   1.000
_cell.angle_alpha   90.00
_cell.angle_beta   90.00
_cell.angle_gamma   90.00
#
_symmetry.space_group_name_H-M   'P 1'
#
loop_
_entity.id
_entity.type
_entity.pdbx_description
1 polymer ?
#
loop_
_entity_poly.entity_id
_entity_poly.type
_entity_poly.pdbx_seq_one_letter_code
_entity_poly.pdbx_strand_id
1 'polypeptide(L)'
;MPGGGNIVNWLWTQLKDNNSQKTKTHWIDYWSKKAGKNKIQIWRPKDKAMREKVANYADYRFWSSTHSLTKNRHINYQIIQGTSAFNPNYCSRMVWQSFYHGSGNKNVIQTSTAGLTYIFPGALVNTFTSKYRPYKVGTY
;
A
#
# COMPACT_ATOMS: atom_id res chain seq x y z
N MET A 1 2.05 3.59 6.36
CA MET A 1 0.88 4.44 6.65
C MET A 1 0.00 3.80 7.72
N PRO A 2 0.31 4.00 9.00
CA PRO A 2 -0.58 3.63 10.10
C PRO A 2 -1.78 4.58 10.13
N GLY A 3 -3.01 4.08 10.24
CA GLY A 3 -4.17 4.96 10.37
C GLY A 3 -4.16 5.80 11.64
N GLY A 4 -3.54 5.37 12.74
CA GLY A 4 -3.58 6.17 13.98
C GLY A 4 -4.96 6.18 14.64
N GLY A 5 -5.46 4.98 14.97
CA GLY A 5 -6.46 4.68 16.01
C GLY A 5 -7.87 5.27 15.95
N ASN A 6 -8.14 6.33 15.18
CA ASN A 6 -9.42 7.05 15.26
C ASN A 6 -10.04 7.25 13.87
N ILE A 7 -11.15 6.56 13.60
CA ILE A 7 -11.89 6.60 12.32
C ILE A 7 -12.40 8.00 11.96
N VAL A 8 -12.75 8.83 12.96
CA VAL A 8 -13.15 10.23 12.73
C VAL A 8 -12.00 11.00 12.14
N ASN A 9 -10.77 10.76 12.63
CA ASN A 9 -9.57 11.35 12.08
C ASN A 9 -9.16 10.78 10.71
N TRP A 10 -9.78 9.70 10.25
CA TRP A 10 -9.51 9.15 8.92
C TRP A 10 -10.47 9.71 7.88
N LEU A 11 -11.69 10.04 8.29
CA LEU A 11 -12.73 10.54 7.40
C LEU A 11 -12.74 12.08 7.36
N TRP A 12 -12.55 12.73 8.51
CA TRP A 12 -12.80 14.17 8.68
C TRP A 12 -11.55 15.00 8.91
N THR A 13 -10.46 14.41 9.40
CA THR A 13 -9.18 15.10 9.57
C THR A 13 -8.09 14.42 8.73
N GLN A 14 -7.01 15.14 8.43
CA GLN A 14 -5.86 14.60 7.71
C GLN A 14 -4.72 14.37 8.68
N LEU A 15 -4.20 13.14 8.76
CA LEU A 15 -2.94 12.91 9.48
C LEU A 15 -1.78 13.26 8.55
N LYS A 16 -1.14 14.38 8.83
CA LYS A 16 -0.08 14.92 7.97
C LYS A 16 1.12 13.97 7.90
N ASP A 17 1.71 13.90 6.72
CA ASP A 17 3.00 13.26 6.45
C ASP A 17 3.17 11.81 6.94
N ASN A 18 2.16 10.96 6.73
CA ASN A 18 2.00 9.69 7.45
C ASN A 18 2.50 8.43 6.68
N ASN A 19 3.25 8.64 5.60
CA ASN A 19 3.98 7.59 4.87
C ASN A 19 5.40 7.39 5.45
N SER A 20 5.92 6.17 5.35
CA SER A 20 7.21 5.78 5.94
C SER A 20 7.89 4.66 5.16
N GLN A 21 9.22 4.72 5.03
CA GLN A 21 10.04 3.61 4.55
C GLN A 21 10.64 2.87 5.77
N LYS A 22 10.59 1.53 5.75
CA LYS A 22 11.10 0.67 6.84
C LYS A 22 11.66 -0.62 6.24
N THR A 23 12.65 -1.21 6.91
CA THR A 23 13.07 -2.58 6.57
C THR A 23 11.96 -3.58 6.90
N LYS A 24 11.95 -4.73 6.22
CA LYS A 24 10.98 -5.80 6.46
C LYS A 24 10.96 -6.22 7.94
N THR A 25 12.14 -6.48 8.51
CA THR A 25 12.28 -6.94 9.90
C THR A 25 11.72 -5.91 10.87
N HIS A 26 12.14 -4.65 10.75
CA HIS A 26 11.59 -3.59 11.59
C HIS A 26 10.07 -3.47 11.43
N TRP A 27 9.52 -3.60 10.22
CA TRP A 27 8.08 -3.49 10.00
C TRP A 27 7.33 -4.63 10.70
N ILE A 28 7.78 -5.88 10.54
CA ILE A 28 7.18 -7.04 11.18
C ILE A 28 7.26 -6.91 12.70
N ASP A 29 8.45 -6.63 13.24
CA ASP A 29 8.66 -6.55 14.69
C ASP A 29 7.82 -5.45 15.34
N TYR A 30 7.76 -4.28 14.72
CA TYR A 30 6.97 -3.15 15.21
C TYR A 30 5.49 -3.52 15.32
N TRP A 31 4.94 -4.13 14.25
CA TRP A 31 3.53 -4.47 14.24
C TRP A 31 3.23 -5.72 15.08
N SER A 32 4.11 -6.70 15.18
CA SER A 32 3.90 -7.91 16.00
C SER A 32 3.79 -7.52 17.47
N LYS A 33 4.58 -6.53 17.92
CA LYS A 33 4.47 -5.95 19.26
C LYS A 33 3.14 -5.23 19.48
N LYS A 34 2.60 -4.57 18.46
CA LYS A 34 1.39 -3.73 18.58
C LYS A 34 0.08 -4.49 18.39
N ALA A 35 0.04 -5.43 17.45
CA ALA A 35 -1.15 -6.21 17.11
C ALA A 35 -1.24 -7.55 17.85
N GLY A 36 -0.12 -8.02 18.43
CA GLY A 36 0.02 -9.36 18.99
C GLY A 36 0.58 -10.36 17.98
N LYS A 37 1.17 -11.44 18.50
CA LYS A 37 1.73 -12.54 17.69
C LYS A 37 0.65 -13.21 16.84
N ASN A 38 1.03 -13.69 15.65
CA ASN A 38 0.16 -14.41 14.70
C ASN A 38 -1.01 -13.57 14.13
N LYS A 39 -0.90 -12.24 14.14
CA LYS A 39 -1.92 -11.33 13.59
C LYS A 39 -1.49 -10.68 12.27
N ILE A 40 -0.23 -10.80 11.89
CA ILE A 40 0.30 -10.20 10.67
C ILE A 40 0.40 -11.26 9.60
N GLN A 41 -0.14 -10.96 8.43
CA GLN A 41 -0.01 -11.83 7.27
C GLN A 41 0.80 -11.13 6.19
N ILE A 42 1.72 -11.87 5.58
CA ILE A 42 2.45 -11.41 4.40
C ILE A 42 1.87 -12.11 3.18
N TRP A 43 1.45 -11.31 2.21
CA TRP A 43 0.92 -11.77 0.92
C TRP A 43 1.83 -11.26 -0.20
N ARG A 44 2.08 -12.09 -1.22
CA ARG A 44 3.06 -11.76 -2.27
C ARG A 44 2.64 -12.31 -3.65
N PRO A 45 2.68 -11.50 -4.72
CA PRO A 45 2.65 -12.01 -6.10
C PRO A 45 3.89 -12.84 -6.45
N LYS A 46 3.75 -13.89 -7.25
CA LYS A 46 4.89 -14.77 -7.61
C LYS A 46 5.97 -14.07 -8.44
N ASP A 47 5.57 -13.25 -9.42
CA ASP A 47 6.47 -12.57 -10.36
C ASP A 47 7.42 -11.59 -9.66
N LYS A 48 8.71 -11.94 -9.61
CA LYS A 48 9.76 -11.16 -8.92
C LYS A 48 10.04 -9.83 -9.61
N ALA A 49 10.27 -9.85 -10.92
CA ALA A 49 10.62 -8.66 -11.69
C ALA A 49 9.49 -7.61 -11.65
N MET A 50 8.23 -8.06 -11.69
CA MET A 50 7.08 -7.17 -11.49
C MET A 50 7.07 -6.54 -10.09
N ARG A 51 7.29 -7.34 -9.04
CA ARG A 51 7.34 -6.82 -7.66
C ARG A 51 8.42 -5.78 -7.46
N GLU A 52 9.58 -5.95 -8.08
CA GLU A 52 10.68 -4.98 -8.03
C GLU A 52 10.32 -3.67 -8.71
N LYS A 53 9.66 -3.72 -9.89
CA LYS A 53 9.13 -2.50 -10.55
C LYS A 53 8.11 -1.77 -9.68
N VAL A 54 7.17 -2.52 -9.09
CA VAL A 54 6.16 -1.95 -8.20
C VAL A 54 6.78 -1.33 -6.95
N ALA A 55 7.80 -1.99 -6.36
CA ALA A 55 8.52 -1.44 -5.21
C ALA A 55 9.26 -0.15 -5.55
N ASN A 56 9.96 -0.11 -6.69
CA ASN A 56 10.60 1.12 -7.19
C ASN A 56 9.57 2.23 -7.40
N TYR A 57 8.45 1.94 -8.07
CA TYR A 57 7.41 2.93 -8.28
C TYR A 57 6.83 3.46 -6.96
N ALA A 58 6.56 2.57 -5.99
CA ALA A 58 6.03 2.97 -4.68
C ALA A 58 7.00 3.90 -3.94
N ASP A 59 8.29 3.60 -4.00
CA ASP A 59 9.35 4.41 -3.41
C ASP A 59 9.46 5.79 -4.09
N TYR A 60 9.53 5.82 -5.42
CA TYR A 60 9.53 7.06 -6.21
C TYR A 60 8.31 7.95 -5.94
N ARG A 61 7.13 7.34 -5.94
CA ARG A 61 5.85 8.05 -5.90
C ARG A 61 5.50 8.51 -4.50
N PHE A 62 5.75 7.68 -3.49
CA PHE A 62 5.27 7.85 -2.12
C PHE A 62 6.37 8.00 -1.09
N TRP A 63 7.67 8.09 -1.44
CA TRP A 63 8.73 8.33 -0.45
C TRP A 63 9.75 9.37 -0.91
N SER A 64 10.44 9.10 -2.02
CA SER A 64 11.53 9.94 -2.52
C SER A 64 11.57 9.95 -4.04
N SER A 65 11.47 11.13 -4.65
CA SER A 65 11.53 11.28 -6.12
C SER A 65 12.86 10.86 -6.75
N THR A 66 13.89 10.58 -5.94
CA THR A 66 15.23 10.18 -6.36
C THR A 66 15.65 8.83 -5.75
N HIS A 67 14.72 8.08 -5.15
CA HIS A 67 15.00 6.84 -4.42
C HIS A 67 15.95 7.00 -3.22
N SER A 68 16.02 8.22 -2.66
CA SER A 68 16.84 8.50 -1.49
C SER A 68 16.21 7.93 -0.21
N LEU A 69 17.07 7.63 0.76
CA LEU A 69 16.64 7.37 2.15
C LEU A 69 16.06 8.62 2.80
N THR A 70 16.33 9.81 2.25
CA THR A 70 15.69 11.05 2.69
C THR A 70 14.34 11.23 2.01
N LYS A 71 13.30 11.36 2.83
CA LYS A 71 11.93 11.60 2.40
C LYS A 71 11.80 12.98 1.77
N ASN A 72 11.17 13.04 0.59
CA ASN A 72 10.73 14.31 -0.02
C ASN A 72 9.28 14.25 -0.57
N ARG A 73 8.62 13.10 -0.43
CA ARG A 73 7.19 12.93 -0.74
C ARG A 73 6.41 12.84 0.57
N HIS A 74 5.59 13.85 0.84
CA HIS A 74 4.80 13.95 2.05
C HIS A 74 3.33 13.64 1.75
N ILE A 75 2.84 12.49 2.21
CA ILE A 75 1.49 12.01 1.91
C ILE A 75 0.65 12.06 3.19
N ASN A 76 -0.44 12.82 3.16
CA ASN A 76 -1.38 12.90 4.26
C ASN A 76 -2.26 11.65 4.27
N TYR A 77 -2.58 11.12 5.45
CA TYR A 77 -3.53 10.03 5.59
C TYR A 77 -4.95 10.55 5.67
N GLN A 78 -5.82 10.08 4.76
CA GLN A 78 -7.27 10.26 4.82
C GLN A 78 -7.94 9.21 3.94
N ILE A 79 -9.06 8.67 4.41
CA ILE A 79 -9.97 7.84 3.61
C ILE A 79 -10.81 8.78 2.77
N ILE A 80 -10.43 8.92 1.51
CA ILE A 80 -11.18 9.67 0.49
C ILE A 80 -11.68 8.73 -0.59
N GLN A 81 -12.69 9.19 -1.32
CA GLN A 81 -13.26 8.44 -2.44
C GLN A 81 -12.32 8.40 -3.65
N GLY A 82 -12.44 7.34 -4.44
CA GLY A 82 -11.77 7.16 -5.71
C GLY A 82 -10.32 6.68 -5.62
N THR A 83 -9.75 6.40 -6.78
CA THR A 83 -8.46 5.74 -6.98
C THR A 83 -7.42 6.62 -7.69
N SER A 84 -7.81 7.76 -8.26
CA SER A 84 -6.95 8.61 -9.10
C SER A 84 -6.06 9.57 -8.31
N ALA A 85 -6.56 10.11 -7.18
CA ALA A 85 -5.80 11.03 -6.35
C ALA A 85 -4.75 10.30 -5.49
N PHE A 86 -3.54 10.86 -5.43
CA PHE A 86 -2.40 10.26 -4.71
C PHE A 86 -2.14 10.87 -3.32
N ASN A 87 -2.67 12.07 -3.04
CA ASN A 87 -2.59 12.76 -1.75
C ASN A 87 -3.89 13.58 -1.51
N PRO A 88 -4.58 13.46 -0.36
CA PRO A 88 -4.32 12.51 0.74
C PRO A 88 -4.46 11.07 0.27
N ASN A 89 -4.08 10.08 1.07
CA ASN A 89 -4.13 8.66 0.73
C ASN A 89 -4.38 7.78 1.96
N TYR A 90 -4.63 6.50 1.75
CA TYR A 90 -4.78 5.53 2.84
C TYR A 90 -4.11 4.21 2.49
N CYS A 91 -3.94 3.36 3.51
CA CYS A 91 -3.04 2.20 3.46
C CYS A 91 -3.29 1.28 2.26
N SER A 92 -4.52 0.84 2.05
CA SER A 92 -4.90 -0.09 0.99
C SER A 92 -4.91 0.54 -0.40
N ARG A 93 -5.33 1.81 -0.53
CA ARG A 93 -5.27 2.51 -1.82
C ARG A 93 -3.85 2.77 -2.29
N MET A 94 -2.94 3.16 -1.39
CA MET A 94 -1.53 3.33 -1.73
C MET A 94 -0.92 2.03 -2.28
N VAL A 95 -1.25 0.87 -1.69
CA VAL A 95 -0.81 -0.43 -2.21
C VAL A 95 -1.44 -0.73 -3.58
N TRP A 96 -2.75 -0.52 -3.74
CA TRP A 96 -3.45 -0.68 -5.01
C TRP A 96 -2.82 0.18 -6.12
N GLN A 97 -2.59 1.47 -5.86
CA GLN A 97 -1.99 2.41 -6.82
C GLN A 97 -0.56 2.00 -7.20
N SER A 98 0.20 1.45 -6.24
CA SER A 98 1.55 0.96 -6.50
C SER A 98 1.53 -0.19 -7.52
N PHE A 99 0.61 -1.14 -7.38
CA PHE A 99 0.48 -2.25 -8.35
C PHE A 99 -0.17 -1.82 -9.68
N TYR A 100 -1.17 -0.93 -9.63
CA TYR A 100 -1.89 -0.49 -10.82
C TYR A 100 -1.00 0.34 -11.76
N HIS A 101 -0.20 1.27 -11.21
CA HIS A 101 0.65 2.15 -12.02
C HIS A 101 2.11 1.67 -12.14
N GLY A 102 2.63 0.95 -11.13
CA GLY A 102 4.04 0.57 -11.04
C GLY A 102 4.41 -0.76 -11.71
N SER A 103 3.45 -1.49 -12.25
CA SER A 103 3.68 -2.81 -12.86
C SER A 103 4.15 -2.75 -14.32
N GLY A 104 4.27 -1.56 -14.90
CA GLY A 104 4.60 -1.36 -16.32
C GLY A 104 3.46 -1.86 -17.22
N ASN A 105 3.78 -2.57 -18.29
CA ASN A 105 2.78 -3.10 -19.24
C ASN A 105 2.07 -4.38 -18.75
N LYS A 106 2.26 -4.79 -17.48
CA LYS A 106 1.63 -5.99 -16.93
C LYS A 106 0.28 -5.64 -16.32
N ASN A 107 -0.78 -6.33 -16.74
CA ASN A 107 -2.13 -6.18 -16.18
C ASN A 107 -2.24 -6.88 -14.81
N VAL A 108 -1.62 -6.32 -13.77
CA VAL A 108 -1.57 -6.89 -12.42
C VAL A 108 -2.87 -6.68 -11.65
N ILE A 109 -3.45 -5.49 -11.78
CA ILE A 109 -4.72 -5.10 -11.17
C ILE A 109 -5.80 -5.08 -12.26
N GLN A 110 -7.00 -5.53 -11.92
CA GLN A 110 -8.15 -5.51 -12.82
C GLN A 110 -8.53 -4.06 -13.14
N THR A 111 -8.59 -3.71 -14.42
CA THR A 111 -8.90 -2.34 -14.88
C THR A 111 -10.28 -1.86 -14.44
N SER A 112 -11.25 -2.77 -14.30
CA SER A 112 -12.57 -2.49 -13.74
C SER A 112 -12.53 -1.91 -12.32
N THR A 113 -11.44 -2.10 -11.57
CA THR A 113 -11.28 -1.56 -10.22
C THR A 113 -10.78 -0.11 -10.20
N ALA A 114 -10.41 0.45 -11.36
CA ALA A 114 -9.86 1.80 -11.49
C ALA A 114 -10.87 2.94 -11.24
N GLY A 115 -12.13 2.63 -10.94
CA GLY A 115 -13.16 3.60 -10.53
C GLY A 115 -13.82 3.28 -9.19
N LEU A 116 -13.27 2.35 -8.40
CA LEU A 116 -13.88 2.00 -7.10
C LEU A 116 -13.88 3.20 -6.16
N THR A 117 -15.01 3.38 -5.46
CA THR A 117 -15.15 4.42 -4.43
C THR A 117 -14.14 4.22 -3.30
N TYR A 118 -13.94 2.97 -2.86
CA TYR A 118 -12.97 2.63 -1.81
C TYR A 118 -12.27 1.31 -2.10
N ILE A 119 -11.01 1.22 -1.69
CA ILE A 119 -10.23 -0.02 -1.71
C ILE A 119 -10.11 -0.53 -0.28
N PHE A 120 -10.90 -1.52 0.12
CA PHE A 120 -10.78 -2.08 1.47
C PHE A 120 -9.55 -2.97 1.61
N PRO A 121 -8.80 -2.92 2.74
CA PRO A 121 -7.63 -3.77 2.95
C PRO A 121 -7.91 -5.27 2.76
N GLY A 122 -9.05 -5.76 3.29
CA GLY A 122 -9.45 -7.15 3.15
C GLY A 122 -9.85 -7.56 1.72
N ALA A 123 -10.24 -6.59 0.89
CA ALA A 123 -10.63 -6.84 -0.50
C ALA A 123 -9.47 -6.68 -1.49
N LEU A 124 -8.30 -6.20 -1.04
CA LEU A 124 -7.19 -5.82 -1.92
C LEU A 124 -6.74 -6.99 -2.81
N VAL A 125 -6.64 -8.21 -2.27
CA VAL A 125 -6.25 -9.41 -3.03
C VAL A 125 -7.25 -9.69 -4.18
N ASN A 126 -8.53 -9.33 -4.03
CA ASN A 126 -9.55 -9.53 -5.06
C ASN A 126 -9.47 -8.51 -6.20
N THR A 127 -8.68 -7.45 -6.05
CA THR A 127 -8.44 -6.48 -7.14
C THR A 127 -7.39 -6.95 -8.15
N PHE A 128 -6.61 -7.99 -7.82
CA PHE A 128 -5.59 -8.54 -8.71
C PHE A 128 -6.22 -9.40 -9.80
N THR A 129 -5.62 -9.42 -10.99
CA THR A 129 -5.96 -10.42 -12.01
C THR A 129 -5.49 -11.80 -11.55
N SER A 130 -6.15 -12.87 -12.02
CA SER A 130 -5.89 -14.25 -11.57
C SER A 130 -4.42 -14.65 -11.69
N LYS A 131 -3.74 -14.21 -12.76
CA LYS A 131 -2.31 -14.49 -13.00
C LYS A 131 -1.38 -13.91 -11.93
N TYR A 132 -1.73 -12.77 -11.35
CA TYR A 132 -0.89 -12.04 -10.42
C TYR A 132 -1.42 -12.05 -8.98
N ARG A 133 -2.49 -12.81 -8.72
CA ARG A 133 -3.12 -12.91 -7.40
C ARG A 133 -2.07 -13.28 -6.34
N PRO A 134 -1.90 -12.45 -5.29
CA PRO A 134 -0.98 -12.75 -4.20
C PRO A 134 -1.35 -14.06 -3.49
N TYR A 135 -0.33 -14.83 -3.10
CA TYR A 135 -0.50 -15.96 -2.19
C TYR A 135 -0.01 -15.57 -0.79
N LYS A 136 -0.54 -16.23 0.24
CA LYS A 136 -0.09 -16.05 1.62
C LYS A 136 1.29 -16.70 1.78
N VAL A 137 2.29 -15.88 2.10
CA VAL A 137 3.67 -16.31 2.37
C VAL A 137 3.79 -16.86 3.79
N GLY A 138 3.11 -16.24 4.75
CA GLY A 138 3.19 -16.64 6.14
C GLY A 138 2.36 -15.76 7.08
N THR A 139 2.32 -16.18 8.35
CA THR A 139 1.76 -15.43 9.47
C THR A 139 2.87 -15.18 10.49
N TYR A 140 2.91 -13.99 11.08
CA TYR A 140 3.87 -13.54 12.07
C TYR A 140 3.14 -12.91 13.27
#